data_AF-A0A2K4ZBR3-F1
#
_entry.id   AF-A0A2K4ZBR3-F1
#
_cell.length_a   1.000
_cell.length_b   1.000
_cell.length_c   1.000
_cell.angle_alpha   90.00
_cell.angle_beta   90.00
_cell.angle_gamma   90.00
#
_symmetry.space_group_name_H-M   'P 1'
#
loop_
_entity.id
_entity.type
_entity.pdbx_description
1 polymer ?
#
loop_
_entity_poly.entity_id
_entity_poly.type
_entity_poly.pdbx_seq_one_letter_code
_entity_poly.pdbx_strand_id
1 'polypeptide(L)'
;MKRGEQKLNIAGVKFGIILIMTAICLAGCTKEEAFVDSCDSEIAEQVTSIMQESQKERYNLENCEVLVTEESKEAGFLIRRMTFQADWKQIREPEDDPLIQGMLQARDELKSPGEKEAAGRIIDGYIVEMNGEPETEKIETKFVAQISLENETWELFYPFVQEGKETLLPLREYAEENWFENAGKRMQEGRRRLIAEITGADE
;
A
#
# COMPACT_ATOMS: atom_id res chain seq x y z
N MET A 1 -29.63 -68.29 18.54
CA MET A 1 -29.89 -66.89 18.94
C MET A 1 -29.31 -66.70 20.32
N LYS A 2 -28.23 -65.94 20.52
CA LYS A 2 -27.76 -65.63 21.87
C LYS A 2 -27.58 -64.13 22.02
N ARG A 3 -28.63 -63.52 22.58
CA ARG A 3 -28.56 -62.25 23.29
C ARG A 3 -29.25 -62.50 24.63
N GLY A 4 -28.61 -62.08 25.71
CA GLY A 4 -29.18 -62.18 27.04
C GLY A 4 -28.50 -61.15 27.90
N GLU A 5 -29.24 -60.06 28.10
CA GLU A 5 -28.79 -58.80 28.67
C GLU A 5 -28.41 -58.85 30.15
N GLN A 6 -27.70 -57.78 30.48
CA GLN A 6 -27.22 -57.28 31.77
C GLN A 6 -28.26 -57.28 32.90
N LYS A 7 -27.76 -57.24 34.13
CA LYS A 7 -27.84 -56.06 35.01
C LYS A 7 -27.08 -56.28 36.31
N LEU A 8 -26.42 -55.22 36.81
CA LEU A 8 -26.52 -54.86 38.23
C LEU A 8 -26.12 -53.40 38.49
N ASN A 9 -26.84 -52.84 39.46
CA ASN A 9 -26.99 -51.44 39.87
C ASN A 9 -25.82 -50.90 40.70
N ILE A 10 -25.63 -49.58 40.68
CA ILE A 10 -25.03 -48.84 41.80
C ILE A 10 -25.91 -47.64 42.17
N ALA A 11 -26.11 -47.50 43.48
CA ALA A 11 -26.98 -46.57 44.18
C ALA A 11 -26.48 -45.11 44.14
N GLY A 12 -27.43 -44.18 44.32
CA GLY A 12 -27.23 -42.76 44.04
C GLY A 12 -26.51 -41.95 45.12
N VAL A 13 -25.90 -40.86 44.65
CA VAL A 13 -25.70 -39.59 45.36
C VAL A 13 -26.02 -38.48 44.36
N LYS A 14 -26.99 -37.63 44.69
CA LYS A 14 -27.33 -36.40 43.95
C LYS A 14 -26.28 -35.34 44.25
N PHE A 15 -25.56 -34.83 43.25
CA PHE A 15 -25.09 -33.44 43.18
C PHE A 15 -24.47 -33.15 41.80
N GLY A 16 -24.89 -32.05 41.19
CA GLY A 16 -24.14 -31.35 40.15
C GLY A 16 -24.42 -31.82 38.72
N ILE A 17 -25.03 -30.95 37.93
CA ILE A 17 -25.00 -30.97 36.46
C ILE A 17 -23.53 -31.01 36.03
N ILE A 18 -23.06 -32.17 35.54
CA ILE A 18 -21.73 -32.33 34.95
C ILE A 18 -21.86 -32.06 33.44
N LEU A 19 -21.33 -30.89 33.06
CA LEU A 19 -20.67 -30.56 31.79
C LEU A 19 -21.26 -31.18 30.51
N ILE A 20 -22.16 -30.43 29.87
CA ILE A 20 -22.28 -30.42 28.41
C ILE A 20 -21.89 -29.01 27.95
N MET A 21 -20.59 -28.75 27.75
CA MET A 21 -20.08 -27.59 26.99
C MET A 21 -18.60 -27.83 26.63
N THR A 22 -18.29 -28.91 25.92
CA THR A 22 -16.97 -29.10 25.31
C THR A 22 -17.12 -29.77 23.94
N ALA A 23 -17.85 -29.10 23.05
CA ALA A 23 -17.88 -29.49 21.63
C ALA A 23 -18.11 -28.32 20.64
N ILE A 24 -18.03 -27.04 21.07
CA ILE A 24 -18.22 -25.90 20.15
C ILE A 24 -16.94 -25.08 19.92
N CYS A 25 -15.92 -25.15 20.78
CA CYS A 25 -14.73 -24.31 20.59
C CYS A 25 -13.82 -24.72 19.41
N LEU A 26 -13.88 -25.97 18.93
CA LEU A 26 -13.01 -26.43 17.83
C LEU A 26 -13.50 -25.97 16.45
N ALA A 27 -14.81 -25.84 16.25
CA ALA A 27 -15.36 -25.37 14.96
C ALA A 27 -15.22 -23.85 14.77
N GLY A 28 -15.16 -23.10 15.86
CA GLY A 28 -14.88 -21.65 15.85
C GLY A 28 -13.45 -21.35 15.45
N CYS A 29 -12.46 -21.99 16.09
CA CYS A 29 -11.05 -21.82 15.75
C CYS A 29 -10.74 -22.15 14.29
N THR A 30 -11.31 -23.22 13.72
CA THR A 30 -11.07 -23.59 12.32
C THR A 30 -11.67 -22.62 11.30
N LYS A 31 -12.74 -21.89 11.66
CA LYS A 31 -13.37 -20.91 10.77
C LYS A 31 -12.66 -19.56 10.84
N GLU A 32 -12.26 -19.14 12.05
CA GLU A 32 -11.45 -17.95 12.25
C GLU A 32 -10.10 -18.07 11.52
N GLU A 33 -9.42 -19.22 11.63
CA GLU A 33 -8.17 -19.48 10.87
C GLU A 33 -8.41 -19.42 9.36
N ALA A 34 -9.48 -20.05 8.85
CA ALA A 34 -9.78 -20.03 7.42
C ALA A 34 -10.11 -18.62 6.87
N PHE A 35 -10.80 -17.79 7.65
CA PHE A 35 -11.09 -16.40 7.26
C PHE A 35 -9.81 -15.54 7.26
N VAL A 36 -9.00 -15.64 8.31
CA VAL A 36 -7.74 -14.90 8.42
C VAL A 36 -6.78 -15.27 7.29
N ASP A 37 -6.67 -16.56 6.98
CA ASP A 37 -5.85 -17.03 5.86
C ASP A 37 -6.37 -16.52 4.51
N SER A 38 -7.70 -16.38 4.35
CA SER A 38 -8.27 -15.81 3.12
C SER A 38 -8.00 -14.32 2.97
N CYS A 39 -7.91 -13.58 4.09
CA CYS A 39 -7.61 -12.14 4.08
C CYS A 39 -6.22 -11.86 3.50
N ASP A 40 -5.22 -12.70 3.75
CA ASP A 40 -3.84 -12.42 3.30
C ASP A 40 -3.73 -12.33 1.79
N SER A 41 -4.44 -13.21 1.07
CA SER A 41 -4.43 -13.18 -0.40
C SER A 41 -5.16 -11.95 -0.95
N GLU A 42 -6.32 -11.60 -0.37
CA GLU A 42 -7.11 -10.43 -0.77
C GLU A 42 -6.38 -9.11 -0.48
N ILE A 43 -5.74 -9.01 0.70
CA ILE A 43 -4.92 -7.87 1.09
C ILE A 43 -3.73 -7.73 0.15
N ALA A 44 -3.01 -8.82 -0.13
CA ALA A 44 -1.88 -8.80 -1.04
C ALA A 44 -2.28 -8.35 -2.45
N GLU A 45 -3.41 -8.84 -2.96
CA GLU A 45 -3.95 -8.43 -4.25
C GLU A 45 -4.32 -6.94 -4.26
N GLN A 46 -5.08 -6.47 -3.26
CA GLN A 46 -5.51 -5.07 -3.20
C GLN A 46 -4.33 -4.10 -3.05
N VAL A 47 -3.36 -4.41 -2.19
CA VAL A 47 -2.16 -3.58 -2.04
C VAL A 47 -1.35 -3.56 -3.33
N THR A 48 -1.15 -4.71 -3.96
CA THR A 48 -0.44 -4.78 -5.25
C THR A 48 -1.12 -3.95 -6.32
N SER A 49 -2.46 -4.01 -6.42
CA SER A 49 -3.25 -3.19 -7.33
C SER A 49 -3.08 -1.69 -7.05
N ILE A 50 -3.19 -1.25 -5.79
CA ILE A 50 -2.98 0.16 -5.42
C ILE A 50 -1.58 0.63 -5.82
N MET A 51 -0.56 -0.19 -5.51
CA MET A 51 0.83 0.14 -5.82
C MET A 51 1.05 0.25 -7.34
N GLN A 52 0.58 -0.73 -8.11
CA GLN A 52 0.70 -0.73 -9.57
C GLN A 52 -0.07 0.43 -10.22
N GLU A 53 -1.28 0.72 -9.77
CA GLU A 53 -2.09 1.85 -10.25
C GLU A 53 -1.40 3.18 -9.98
N SER A 54 -0.84 3.36 -8.77
CA SER A 54 -0.18 4.60 -8.38
C SER A 54 1.06 4.91 -9.23
N GLN A 55 1.78 3.87 -9.69
CA GLN A 55 3.02 4.00 -10.46
C GLN A 55 2.85 3.81 -11.98
N LYS A 56 1.60 3.66 -12.44
CA LYS A 56 1.29 3.39 -13.83
C LYS A 56 1.95 4.40 -14.78
N GLU A 57 2.42 3.91 -15.94
CA GLU A 57 3.10 4.69 -17.00
C GLU A 57 4.43 5.32 -16.58
N ARG A 58 4.91 5.05 -15.37
CA ARG A 58 6.06 5.71 -14.73
C ARG A 58 7.11 4.65 -14.39
N TYR A 59 6.66 3.61 -13.69
CA TYR A 59 7.45 2.44 -13.35
C TYR A 59 6.67 1.16 -13.66
N ASN A 60 7.40 0.11 -14.04
CA ASN A 60 6.92 -1.25 -13.96
C ASN A 60 7.28 -1.82 -12.59
N LEU A 61 6.34 -2.50 -11.93
CA LEU A 61 6.60 -3.18 -10.65
C LEU A 61 6.76 -4.67 -10.91
N GLU A 62 7.93 -5.20 -10.60
CA GLU A 62 8.28 -6.61 -10.72
C GLU A 62 8.52 -7.23 -9.34
N ASN A 63 8.43 -8.55 -9.24
CA ASN A 63 8.68 -9.30 -8.01
C ASN A 63 7.92 -8.75 -6.78
N CYS A 64 6.65 -8.38 -6.99
CA CYS A 64 5.80 -7.83 -5.93
C CYS A 64 5.53 -8.88 -4.86
N GLU A 65 5.79 -8.52 -3.60
CA GLU A 65 5.58 -9.37 -2.44
C GLU A 65 4.95 -8.55 -1.30
N VAL A 66 4.07 -9.19 -0.53
CA VAL A 66 3.49 -8.64 0.69
C VAL A 66 3.86 -9.55 1.85
N LEU A 67 4.54 -8.99 2.84
CA LEU A 67 5.06 -9.71 3.99
C LEU A 67 4.39 -9.23 5.27
N VAL A 68 3.85 -10.14 6.08
CA VAL A 68 3.46 -9.83 7.46
C VAL A 68 4.73 -9.69 8.29
N THR A 69 4.91 -8.53 8.90
CA THR A 69 6.08 -8.20 9.72
C THR A 69 5.79 -8.28 11.21
N GLU A 70 4.58 -7.90 11.62
CA GLU A 70 4.12 -7.98 13.00
C GLU A 70 2.62 -8.29 13.04
N GLU A 71 2.19 -8.97 14.10
CA GLU A 71 0.79 -9.28 14.37
C GLU A 71 0.48 -9.01 15.84
N SER A 72 -0.63 -8.31 16.10
CA SER A 72 -1.14 -8.04 17.45
C SER A 72 -2.67 -8.15 17.49
N LYS A 73 -3.23 -8.20 18.71
CA LYS A 73 -4.68 -8.14 18.92
C LYS A 73 -5.02 -6.91 19.76
N GLU A 74 -5.85 -6.03 19.23
CA GLU A 74 -6.18 -4.74 19.84
C GLU A 74 -7.67 -4.44 19.69
N ALA A 75 -8.35 -4.15 20.81
CA ALA A 75 -9.75 -3.73 20.83
C ALA A 75 -10.72 -4.62 20.01
N GLY A 76 -10.48 -5.94 19.95
CA GLY A 76 -11.31 -6.90 19.19
C GLY A 76 -10.91 -7.10 17.73
N PHE A 77 -9.85 -6.44 17.27
CA PHE A 77 -9.29 -6.60 15.94
C PHE A 77 -7.99 -7.42 15.99
N LEU A 78 -7.73 -8.15 14.91
CA LEU A 78 -6.41 -8.65 14.57
C LEU A 78 -5.71 -7.56 13.74
N ILE A 79 -4.61 -7.03 14.25
CA ILE A 79 -3.81 -6.00 13.58
C ILE A 79 -2.59 -6.67 12.97
N ARG A 80 -2.39 -6.50 11.67
CA ARG A 80 -1.20 -6.96 10.95
C ARG A 80 -0.45 -5.78 10.38
N ARG A 81 0.81 -5.63 10.77
CA ARG A 81 1.73 -4.70 10.10
C ARG A 81 2.42 -5.45 8.98
N MET A 82 2.39 -4.87 7.80
CA MET A 82 2.83 -5.53 6.59
C MET A 82 3.75 -4.61 5.78
N THR A 83 4.61 -5.22 4.97
CA THR A 83 5.50 -4.52 4.05
C THR A 83 5.24 -5.05 2.64
N PHE A 84 4.92 -4.14 1.73
CA PHE A 84 4.97 -4.39 0.29
C PHE A 84 6.40 -4.16 -0.18
N GLN A 85 6.93 -5.08 -0.97
CA GLN A 85 8.23 -4.96 -1.62
C GLN A 85 8.07 -5.20 -3.12
N ALA A 86 8.83 -4.47 -3.93
CA ALA A 86 8.92 -4.70 -5.37
C ALA A 86 10.25 -4.21 -5.90
N ASP A 87 10.64 -4.75 -7.06
CA ASP A 87 11.66 -4.14 -7.91
C ASP A 87 10.95 -3.17 -8.86
N TRP A 88 11.29 -1.89 -8.79
CA TRP A 88 10.75 -0.86 -9.67
C TRP A 88 11.70 -0.64 -10.83
N LYS A 89 11.16 -0.70 -12.05
CA LYS A 89 11.89 -0.40 -13.27
C LYS A 89 11.28 0.82 -13.95
N GLN A 90 12.07 1.87 -14.17
CA GLN A 90 11.61 3.03 -14.91
C GLN A 90 11.27 2.63 -16.35
N ILE A 91 10.11 3.08 -16.84
CA ILE A 91 9.64 2.77 -18.21
C ILE A 91 9.35 4.02 -19.05
N ARG A 92 9.47 5.20 -18.43
CA ARG A 92 9.20 6.48 -19.07
C ARG A 92 10.52 7.20 -19.31
N GLU A 93 10.75 7.59 -20.55
CA GLU A 93 11.86 8.49 -20.90
C GLU A 93 11.65 9.86 -20.23
N PRO A 94 12.71 10.53 -19.76
CA PRO A 94 12.57 11.84 -19.10
C PRO A 94 11.81 12.86 -19.93
N GLU A 95 11.99 12.87 -21.25
CA GLU A 95 11.30 13.76 -22.16
C GLU A 95 9.78 13.58 -22.11
N ASP A 96 9.28 12.38 -21.84
CA ASP A 96 7.87 12.08 -21.70
C ASP A 96 7.33 12.39 -20.28
N ASP A 97 8.18 12.79 -19.34
CA ASP A 97 7.73 13.22 -18.01
C ASP A 97 6.90 14.52 -18.11
N PRO A 98 5.69 14.57 -17.51
CA PRO A 98 4.85 15.75 -17.54
C PRO A 98 5.55 17.03 -17.03
N LEU A 99 6.48 16.92 -16.09
CA LEU A 99 7.30 18.03 -15.62
C LEU A 99 8.12 18.61 -16.77
N ILE A 100 8.87 17.75 -17.49
CA ILE A 100 9.71 18.13 -18.63
C ILE A 100 8.86 18.69 -19.76
N GLN A 101 7.72 18.06 -20.06
CA GLN A 101 6.76 18.58 -21.05
C GLN A 101 6.26 19.98 -20.69
N GLY A 102 5.98 20.23 -19.41
CA GLY A 102 5.64 21.55 -18.89
C GLY A 102 6.76 22.57 -19.12
N MET A 103 8.00 22.20 -18.83
CA MET A 103 9.17 23.05 -19.07
C MET A 103 9.36 23.35 -20.57
N LEU A 104 9.31 22.34 -21.43
CA LEU A 104 9.41 22.50 -22.89
C LEU A 104 8.35 23.47 -23.42
N GLN A 105 7.11 23.36 -22.94
CA GLN A 105 6.04 24.28 -23.31
C GLN A 105 6.35 25.72 -22.86
N ALA A 106 6.82 25.91 -21.63
CA ALA A 106 7.19 27.24 -21.13
C ALA A 106 8.36 27.85 -21.91
N ARG A 107 9.38 27.05 -22.27
CA ARG A 107 10.48 27.49 -23.13
C ARG A 107 9.98 28.02 -24.48
N ASP A 108 9.06 27.30 -25.12
CA ASP A 108 8.60 27.64 -26.46
C ASP A 108 7.83 28.97 -26.50
N GLU A 109 7.20 29.34 -25.38
CA GLU A 109 6.48 30.60 -25.17
C GLU A 109 7.40 31.81 -24.91
N LEU A 110 8.68 31.60 -24.57
CA LEU A 110 9.63 32.70 -24.38
C LEU A 110 9.83 33.48 -25.69
N LYS A 111 10.17 34.76 -25.58
CA LYS A 111 10.36 35.63 -26.75
C LYS A 111 11.82 35.84 -27.10
N SER A 112 12.68 35.94 -26.10
CA SER A 112 14.11 36.17 -26.32
C SER A 112 14.81 34.88 -26.73
N PRO A 113 15.60 34.88 -27.81
CA PRO A 113 16.47 33.76 -28.16
C PRO A 113 17.41 33.36 -27.02
N GLY A 114 17.94 34.34 -26.27
CA GLY A 114 18.83 34.07 -25.13
C GLY A 114 18.12 33.39 -23.95
N GLU A 115 16.86 33.75 -23.68
CA GLU A 115 16.05 33.09 -22.66
C GLU A 115 15.72 31.65 -23.08
N LYS A 116 15.42 31.43 -24.36
CA LYS A 116 15.19 30.07 -24.89
C LYS A 116 16.42 29.17 -24.78
N GLU A 117 17.60 29.70 -25.04
CA GLU A 117 18.86 28.96 -24.87
C GLU A 117 19.14 28.63 -23.41
N ALA A 118 18.96 29.61 -22.50
CA ALA A 118 19.11 29.39 -21.07
C ALA A 118 18.13 28.33 -20.54
N ALA A 119 16.86 28.43 -20.95
CA ALA A 119 15.82 27.45 -20.66
C ALA A 119 16.18 26.04 -21.15
N GLY A 120 16.74 25.93 -22.37
CA GLY A 120 17.21 24.65 -22.92
C GLY A 120 18.25 24.00 -22.01
N ARG A 121 19.26 24.76 -21.57
CA ARG A 121 20.29 24.23 -20.65
C ARG A 121 19.74 23.78 -19.30
N ILE A 122 18.73 24.47 -18.78
CA ILE A 122 18.05 24.07 -17.54
C ILE A 122 17.36 22.73 -17.75
N ILE A 123 16.54 22.61 -18.81
CA ILE A 123 15.81 21.38 -19.15
C ILE A 123 16.78 20.21 -19.36
N ASP A 124 17.88 20.42 -20.09
CA ASP A 124 18.92 19.41 -20.29
C ASP A 124 19.51 18.93 -18.95
N GLY A 125 19.69 19.84 -17.99
CA GLY A 125 20.10 19.51 -16.63
C GLY A 125 19.13 18.55 -15.94
N TYR A 126 17.83 18.85 -15.95
CA TYR A 126 16.80 17.98 -15.38
C TYR A 126 16.75 16.60 -16.08
N ILE A 127 16.89 16.56 -17.42
CA ILE A 127 16.91 15.29 -18.16
C ILE A 127 18.13 14.45 -17.77
N VAL A 128 19.30 15.07 -17.59
CA VAL A 128 20.51 14.37 -17.12
C VAL A 128 20.32 13.83 -15.70
N GLU A 129 19.70 14.60 -14.81
CA GLU A 129 19.40 14.15 -13.44
C GLU A 129 18.46 12.95 -13.44
N MET A 130 17.37 13.00 -14.20
CA MET A 130 16.41 11.89 -14.32
C MET A 130 17.05 10.63 -14.92
N ASN A 131 17.93 10.78 -15.93
CA ASN A 131 18.67 9.65 -16.50
C ASN A 131 19.76 9.08 -15.57
N GLY A 132 20.12 9.81 -14.50
CA GLY A 132 21.06 9.35 -13.50
C GLY A 132 20.45 8.38 -12.49
N GLU A 133 19.12 8.24 -12.46
CA GLU A 133 18.43 7.29 -11.59
C GLU A 133 18.72 5.84 -12.01
N PRO A 134 18.85 4.91 -11.05
CA PRO A 134 19.09 3.51 -11.39
C PRO A 134 17.91 2.96 -12.19
N GLU A 135 18.20 2.22 -13.27
CA GLU A 135 17.17 1.56 -14.09
C GLU A 135 16.26 0.63 -13.28
N THR A 136 16.77 0.08 -12.18
CA THR A 136 16.00 -0.77 -11.27
C THR A 136 16.37 -0.52 -9.82
N GLU A 137 15.37 -0.35 -8.97
CA GLU A 137 15.53 -0.13 -7.53
C GLU A 137 14.57 -1.00 -6.72
N LYS A 138 15.00 -1.45 -5.54
CA LYS A 138 14.14 -2.12 -4.57
C LYS A 138 13.43 -1.11 -3.70
N ILE A 139 12.11 -1.21 -3.63
CA ILE A 139 11.30 -0.34 -2.77
C ILE A 139 10.55 -1.14 -1.72
N GLU A 140 10.28 -0.47 -0.60
CA GLU A 140 9.48 -1.00 0.48
C GLU A 140 8.40 0.00 0.87
N THR A 141 7.18 -0.46 1.08
CA THR A 141 6.07 0.38 1.55
C THR A 141 5.36 -0.34 2.69
N LYS A 142 5.29 0.32 3.85
CA LYS A 142 4.64 -0.22 5.04
C LYS A 142 3.15 0.14 5.05
N PHE A 143 2.33 -0.80 5.51
CA PHE A 143 0.91 -0.61 5.71
C PHE A 143 0.40 -1.47 6.87
N VAL A 144 -0.83 -1.21 7.32
CA VAL A 144 -1.48 -1.92 8.42
C VAL A 144 -2.82 -2.46 7.93
N ALA A 145 -3.06 -3.75 8.14
CA ALA A 145 -4.36 -4.35 7.98
C ALA A 145 -5.03 -4.50 9.34
N GLN A 146 -6.26 -4.01 9.46
CA GLN A 146 -7.10 -4.19 10.63
C GLN A 146 -8.24 -5.15 10.27
N ILE A 147 -8.23 -6.34 10.86
CA ILE A 147 -9.16 -7.43 10.54
C ILE A 147 -10.13 -7.61 11.70
N SER A 148 -11.43 -7.51 11.43
CA SER A 148 -12.51 -7.80 12.36
C SER A 148 -12.96 -9.24 12.20
N LEU A 149 -12.63 -10.09 13.19
CA LEU A 149 -13.07 -11.49 13.21
C LEU A 149 -14.58 -11.62 13.47
N GLU A 150 -15.18 -10.68 14.20
CA GLU A 150 -16.61 -10.67 14.52
C GLU A 150 -17.47 -10.35 13.29
N ASN A 151 -17.03 -9.37 12.48
CA ASN A 151 -17.79 -8.91 11.32
C ASN A 151 -17.32 -9.56 10.01
N GLU A 152 -16.24 -10.36 10.04
CA GLU A 152 -15.58 -10.92 8.85
C GLU A 152 -15.24 -9.82 7.82
N THR A 153 -14.65 -8.72 8.28
CA THR A 153 -14.23 -7.58 7.45
C THR A 153 -12.78 -7.20 7.70
N TRP A 154 -12.18 -6.46 6.78
CA TRP A 154 -10.85 -5.90 6.94
C TRP A 154 -10.71 -4.52 6.28
N GLU A 155 -9.78 -3.72 6.78
CA GLU A 155 -9.46 -2.37 6.27
C GLU A 155 -7.94 -2.18 6.21
N LEU A 156 -7.47 -1.37 5.25
CA LEU A 156 -6.05 -1.07 5.05
C LEU A 156 -5.72 0.38 5.36
N PHE A 157 -4.58 0.57 6.04
CA PHE A 157 -4.11 1.86 6.47
C PHE A 157 -2.64 2.10 6.14
N TYR A 158 -2.30 3.34 5.82
CA TYR A 158 -0.94 3.84 5.82
C TYR A 158 -0.56 4.35 7.23
N PRO A 159 0.53 3.84 7.86
CA PRO A 159 0.99 4.28 9.17
C PRO A 159 1.79 5.57 9.06
N PHE A 160 1.09 6.70 8.93
CA PHE A 160 1.73 8.02 8.84
C PHE A 160 2.31 8.43 10.19
N VAL A 161 3.59 8.79 10.23
CA VAL A 161 4.29 9.23 11.45
C VAL A 161 4.69 10.69 11.34
N GLN A 162 4.19 11.51 12.25
CA GLN A 162 4.57 12.92 12.38
C GLN A 162 4.92 13.22 13.84
N GLU A 163 6.06 13.87 14.06
CA GLU A 163 6.56 14.21 15.41
C GLU A 163 6.60 13.02 16.38
N GLY A 164 6.88 11.82 15.85
CA GLY A 164 6.94 10.58 16.64
C GLY A 164 5.58 9.97 16.99
N LYS A 165 4.47 10.55 16.52
CA LYS A 165 3.12 10.02 16.69
C LYS A 165 2.63 9.37 15.40
N GLU A 166 2.19 8.13 15.49
CA GLU A 166 1.55 7.41 14.38
C GLU A 166 0.05 7.76 14.28
N THR A 167 -0.41 7.93 13.05
CA THR A 167 -1.82 8.02 12.67
C THR A 167 -2.07 7.06 11.51
N LEU A 168 -3.08 6.21 11.65
CA LEU A 168 -3.50 5.31 10.57
C LEU A 168 -4.44 6.07 9.63
N LEU A 169 -4.02 6.27 8.39
CA LEU A 169 -4.80 6.91 7.33
C LEU A 169 -5.30 5.85 6.35
N PRO A 170 -6.54 5.91 5.84
CA PRO A 170 -7.02 4.93 4.86
C PRO A 170 -6.07 4.83 3.66
N LEU A 171 -5.56 3.62 3.38
CA LEU A 171 -4.46 3.43 2.44
C LEU A 171 -4.80 3.95 1.04
N ARG A 172 -6.00 3.64 0.55
CA ARG A 172 -6.46 4.05 -0.78
C ARG A 172 -6.54 5.57 -0.91
N GLU A 173 -7.17 6.24 0.05
CA GLU A 173 -7.32 7.69 0.04
C GLU A 173 -5.96 8.39 0.11
N TYR A 174 -5.08 7.91 0.99
CA TYR A 174 -3.72 8.42 1.09
C TYR A 174 -2.93 8.24 -0.21
N ALA A 175 -3.03 7.06 -0.83
CA ALA A 175 -2.38 6.78 -2.10
C ALA A 175 -2.89 7.70 -3.21
N GLU A 176 -4.19 7.87 -3.36
CA GLU A 176 -4.79 8.75 -4.39
C GLU A 176 -4.35 10.21 -4.25
N GLU A 177 -4.21 10.70 -3.01
CA GLU A 177 -3.78 12.06 -2.75
C GLU A 177 -2.27 12.27 -2.98
N ASN A 178 -1.44 11.27 -2.64
CA ASN A 178 0.00 11.47 -2.50
C ASN A 178 0.87 10.69 -3.48
N TRP A 179 0.41 9.53 -3.98
CA TRP A 179 1.22 8.63 -4.80
C TRP A 179 0.82 8.62 -6.27
N PHE A 180 -0.45 8.86 -6.55
CA PHE A 180 -0.97 8.89 -7.91
C PHE A 180 -0.50 10.16 -8.63
N GLU A 181 0.03 9.99 -9.83
CA GLU A 181 0.49 11.13 -10.62
C GLU A 181 -0.69 11.97 -11.10
N ASN A 182 -0.64 13.26 -10.82
CA ASN A 182 -1.49 14.24 -11.49
C ASN A 182 -0.68 14.95 -12.58
N ALA A 183 -0.71 14.40 -13.79
CA ALA A 183 0.07 14.91 -14.92
C ALA A 183 -0.18 16.40 -15.20
N GLY A 184 -1.44 16.86 -15.07
CA GLY A 184 -1.79 18.27 -15.26
C GLY A 184 -1.14 19.20 -14.23
N LYS A 185 -1.18 18.85 -12.94
CA LYS A 185 -0.47 19.59 -11.88
C LYS A 185 1.04 19.56 -12.11
N ARG A 186 1.58 18.40 -12.50
CA ARG A 186 3.02 18.21 -12.76
C ARG A 186 3.52 19.02 -13.96
N MET A 187 2.73 19.13 -15.03
CA MET A 187 3.01 20.05 -16.14
C MET A 187 3.01 21.52 -15.70
N GLN A 188 2.02 21.94 -14.90
CA GLN A 188 1.98 23.32 -14.38
C GLN A 188 3.19 23.62 -13.50
N GLU A 189 3.62 22.65 -12.70
CA GLU A 189 4.82 22.74 -11.89
C GLU A 189 6.08 22.90 -12.75
N GLY A 190 6.23 22.10 -13.81
CA GLY A 190 7.36 22.22 -14.74
C GLY A 190 7.43 23.60 -15.39
N ARG A 191 6.27 24.14 -15.80
CA ARG A 191 6.17 25.51 -16.32
C ARG A 191 6.63 26.54 -15.28
N ARG A 192 6.12 26.43 -14.04
CA ARG A 192 6.42 27.36 -12.94
C ARG A 192 7.91 27.36 -12.60
N ARG A 193 8.50 26.18 -12.45
CA ARG A 193 9.93 26.01 -12.13
C ARG A 193 10.83 26.64 -13.19
N LEU A 194 10.60 26.33 -14.47
CA LEU A 194 11.42 26.89 -15.53
C LEU A 194 11.39 28.42 -15.53
N ILE A 195 10.20 29.02 -15.36
CA ILE A 195 10.07 30.47 -15.31
C ILE A 195 10.76 31.06 -14.07
N ALA A 196 10.62 30.44 -12.91
CA ALA A 196 11.30 30.85 -11.68
C ALA A 196 12.83 30.86 -11.86
N GLU A 197 13.39 29.76 -12.39
CA GLU A 197 14.84 29.63 -12.60
C GLU A 197 15.39 30.60 -13.65
N ILE A 198 14.64 30.88 -14.73
CA ILE A 198 15.06 31.86 -15.75
C ILE A 198 15.00 33.29 -15.23
N THR A 199 13.98 33.62 -14.46
CA THR A 199 13.75 34.99 -13.97
C THR A 199 14.48 35.31 -12.67
N GLY A 200 15.00 34.29 -11.98
CA GLY A 200 15.54 34.42 -10.64
C GLY A 200 14.49 34.82 -9.61
N ALA A 201 13.20 34.57 -9.90
CA ALA A 201 12.14 34.75 -8.94
C ALA A 201 12.12 33.52 -8.02
N ASP A 202 12.76 33.65 -6.85
CA ASP A 202 12.67 32.64 -5.80
C ASP A 202 11.19 32.39 -5.43
N GLU A 203 10.85 31.14 -5.13
CA GLU A 203 9.52 30.70 -4.68
C GLU A 203 9.06 31.36 -3.38
#